data_AF-A0A944W239-F1
#
_entry.id   AF-A0A944W239-F1
#
_cell.length_a   1.000
_cell.length_b   1.000
_cell.length_c   1.000
_cell.angle_alpha   90.00
_cell.angle_beta   90.00
_cell.angle_gamma   90.00
#
_symmetry.space_group_name_H-M   'P 1'
#
loop_
_entity.id
_entity.type
_entity.pdbx_description
1 polymer ?
#
loop_
_entity_poly.entity_id
_entity_poly.type
_entity_poly.pdbx_seq_one_letter_code
_entity_poly.pdbx_strand_id
1 'polypeptide(L)' 'VVPSVVVADYFGRRSLGTVRGFVEPWVGGGQAAGALGAGLIFDVTGDYQAVFPVLTAFAALSALLILFTPAPGKPPVKV' A
#
# COMPACT_ATOMS: atom_id res chain seq x y z
N VAL A 1 5.48 0.87 0.38
CA VAL A 1 5.56 1.34 1.79
C VAL A 1 5.36 2.84 1.83
N VAL A 2 4.50 3.35 2.71
CA VAL A 2 4.26 4.80 2.82
C VAL A 2 5.33 5.43 3.72
N PRO A 3 6.02 6.51 3.30
CA PRO A 3 6.99 7.19 4.14
C PRO A 3 6.37 7.73 5.43
N SER A 4 7.12 7.71 6.53
CA SER A 4 6.65 8.28 7.81
C SER A 4 6.32 9.76 7.73
N VAL A 5 7.00 10.51 6.85
CA VAL A 5 6.72 11.94 6.65
C VAL A 5 5.30 12.17 6.13
N VAL A 6 4.84 11.36 5.15
CA VAL A 6 3.48 11.46 4.61
C VAL A 6 2.46 11.16 5.70
N VAL A 7 2.66 10.10 6.49
CA VAL A 7 1.73 9.78 7.59
C VAL A 7 1.72 10.89 8.65
N ALA A 8 2.87 11.50 8.95
CA ALA A 8 2.96 12.61 9.89
C ALA A 8 2.24 13.87 9.39
N ASP A 9 2.28 14.15 8.09
CA ASP A 9 1.61 15.30 7.49
C ASP A 9 0.08 15.15 7.52
N TYR A 10 -0.44 13.93 7.36
CA TYR A 10 -1.88 13.66 7.38
C TYR A 10 -2.47 13.47 8.78
N PHE A 11 -1.77 12.74 9.66
CA PHE A 11 -2.33 12.30 10.95
C PHE A 11 -1.57 12.86 12.16
N GLY A 12 -0.53 13.67 11.94
CA GLY A 12 0.35 14.19 12.97
C GLY A 12 1.38 13.17 13.46
N ARG A 13 2.55 13.66 13.86
CA ARG A 13 3.68 12.81 14.33
C ARG A 13 3.39 11.89 15.52
N ARG A 14 2.37 12.19 16.33
CA ARG A 14 2.03 11.41 17.54
C ARG A 14 1.31 10.10 17.23
N SER A 15 0.62 10.03 16.10
CA SER A 15 -0.16 8.85 15.68
C SER A 15 0.63 7.87 14.82
N LEU A 16 1.91 8.17 14.51
CA LEU A 16 2.75 7.36 13.63
C LEU A 16 2.81 5.88 14.02
N GLY A 17 2.95 5.60 15.32
CA GLY A 17 2.99 4.23 15.83
C GLY A 17 1.67 3.49 15.64
N THR A 18 0.54 4.16 15.91
CA THR A 18 -0.81 3.59 15.75
C THR A 18 -1.10 3.29 14.27
N VAL A 19 -0.82 4.25 13.38
CA VAL A 19 -1.06 4.07 11.94
C VAL A 19 -0.17 2.96 11.39
N ARG A 20 1.13 2.94 11.73
CA ARG A 20 2.03 1.86 11.29
C ARG A 20 1.60 0.50 11.83
N GLY A 21 1.27 0.41 13.12
CA GLY A 21 0.80 -0.84 13.73
C GLY A 21 -0.44 -1.40 13.04
N PHE A 22 -1.34 -0.53 12.57
CA PHE A 22 -2.50 -0.96 11.79
C PHE A 22 -2.16 -1.35 10.34
N VAL A 23 -1.26 -0.61 9.68
CA VAL A 23 -0.96 -0.79 8.24
C VAL A 23 0.01 -1.94 7.96
N GLU A 24 1.00 -2.17 8.82
CA GLU A 24 2.06 -3.16 8.57
C GLU A 24 1.58 -4.60 8.36
N PRO A 25 0.58 -5.11 9.10
CA PRO A 25 0.01 -6.44 8.83
C PRO A 25 -0.57 -6.57 7.42
N TRP A 26 -1.19 -5.50 6.89
CA TRP A 26 -1.71 -5.50 5.53
C TRP A 26 -0.60 -5.50 4.48
N VAL A 27 0.52 -4.80 4.75
CA VAL A 27 1.70 -4.85 3.88
C VAL A 27 2.28 -6.25 3.84
N GLY A 28 2.50 -6.87 5.00
CA GLY A 28 3.01 -8.24 5.08
C GLY A 28 2.05 -9.25 4.45
N GLY A 29 0.76 -9.14 4.72
CA GLY A 29 -0.29 -9.97 4.13
C GLY A 29 -0.33 -9.85 2.61
N GLY A 30 -0.21 -8.64 2.07
CA GLY A 30 -0.14 -8.40 0.63
C GLY A 30 1.11 -9.01 -0.01
N GLN A 31 2.27 -8.95 0.65
CA GLN A 31 3.49 -9.60 0.18
C GLN A 31 3.35 -11.13 0.14
N ALA A 32 2.80 -11.71 1.20
CA ALA A 32 2.53 -13.15 1.25
C ALA A 32 1.53 -13.56 0.16
N ALA A 33 0.43 -12.82 0.00
CA ALA A 33 -0.57 -13.07 -1.04
C ALA A 33 0.04 -12.95 -2.44
N GLY A 34 0.91 -11.97 -2.69
CA GLY A 34 1.60 -11.81 -3.97
C GLY A 34 2.53 -12.99 -4.30
N ALA A 35 3.32 -13.45 -3.33
CA ALA A 35 4.22 -14.59 -3.52
C ALA A 35 3.46 -15.90 -3.74
N LEU A 36 2.46 -16.20 -2.88
CA LEU A 36 1.63 -17.39 -3.01
C LEU A 36 0.78 -17.36 -4.29
N GLY A 37 0.21 -16.20 -4.61
CA GLY A 37 -0.58 -16.00 -5.83
C GLY A 37 0.26 -16.19 -7.10
N ALA A 38 1.51 -15.71 -7.12
CA ALA A 38 2.42 -15.93 -8.25
C ALA A 38 2.75 -17.42 -8.43
N GLY A 39 2.98 -18.15 -7.33
CA GLY A 39 3.18 -19.61 -7.37
C GLY A 39 1.95 -20.34 -7.91
N LEU A 40 0.76 -20.00 -7.40
CA LEU A 40 -0.49 -20.60 -7.88
C LEU A 40 -0.74 -20.32 -9.37
N ILE A 41 -0.45 -19.12 -9.84
CA ILE A 41 -0.55 -18.78 -11.28
C ILE A 41 0.38 -19.67 -12.09
N PHE A 42 1.61 -19.86 -11.64
CA PHE A 42 2.56 -20.74 -12.31
C PHE A 42 2.08 -22.20 -12.30
N ASP A 43 1.55 -22.69 -11.18
CA ASP A 43 1.05 -24.06 -11.07
C ASP A 43 -0.12 -24.34 -12.03
N VAL A 44 -0.98 -23.35 -12.28
CA VAL A 44 -2.15 -23.47 -13.15
C VAL A 44 -1.81 -23.22 -14.63
N THR A 45 -0.94 -22.26 -14.93
CA THR A 45 -0.65 -21.82 -16.30
C THR A 45 0.63 -22.43 -16.88
N GLY A 46 1.56 -22.85 -16.03
CA GLY A 46 2.90 -23.31 -16.39
C GLY A 46 3.90 -22.18 -16.68
N ASP A 47 3.51 -20.91 -16.55
CA ASP A 47 4.39 -19.75 -16.76
C ASP A 47 4.07 -18.58 -15.82
N TYR A 48 4.86 -17.50 -15.90
CA TYR A 48 4.70 -16.29 -15.09
C TYR A 48 4.10 -15.10 -15.86
N GLN A 49 3.77 -15.26 -17.14
CA GLN A 49 3.34 -14.13 -17.99
C GLN A 49 2.09 -13.47 -17.41
N ALA A 50 1.16 -14.25 -16.86
CA ALA A 50 -0.07 -13.74 -16.25
C ALA A 50 0.15 -13.02 -14.90
N VAL A 51 1.28 -13.24 -14.21
CA VAL A 51 1.57 -12.56 -12.92
C VAL A 51 1.77 -11.06 -13.11
N PHE A 52 2.48 -10.67 -14.17
CA PHE A 52 2.79 -9.26 -14.45
C PHE A 52 1.54 -8.38 -14.67
N PRO A 53 0.57 -8.71 -15.54
CA PRO A 53 -0.62 -7.89 -15.72
C PRO A 53 -1.51 -7.88 -14.46
N VAL A 54 -1.55 -8.97 -13.69
CA VAL A 54 -2.29 -9.01 -12.41
C VAL A 54 -1.70 -8.04 -11.40
N LEU A 55 -0.39 -8.10 -11.15
CA LEU A 55 0.28 -7.18 -10.23
C LEU A 55 0.21 -5.73 -10.73
N THR A 56 0.28 -5.52 -12.05
CA THR A 56 0.11 -4.21 -12.67
C THR A 56 -1.29 -3.64 -12.42
N ALA A 57 -2.34 -4.46 -12.50
CA ALA A 57 -3.71 -4.03 -12.19
C ALA A 57 -3.84 -3.58 -10.72
N PHE A 58 -3.25 -4.31 -9.78
CA PHE A 58 -3.22 -3.90 -8.37
C PHE A 58 -2.43 -2.59 -8.15
N ALA A 59 -1.29 -2.43 -8.83
CA ALA A 59 -0.49 -1.21 -8.76
C ALA A 59 -1.25 -0.01 -9.36
N ALA A 60 -1.95 -0.20 -10.49
CA ALA A 60 -2.77 0.82 -11.11
C ALA A 60 -3.95 1.22 -10.21
N LEU A 61 -4.63 0.26 -9.59
CA LEU A 61 -5.68 0.54 -8.62
C LEU A 61 -5.15 1.34 -7.42
N SER A 62 -3.99 0.95 -6.88
CA SER A 62 -3.33 1.70 -5.79
C SER A 62 -3.00 3.14 -6.21
N ALA A 63 -2.46 3.33 -7.41
CA ALA A 63 -2.15 4.66 -7.95
C ALA A 63 -3.42 5.51 -8.12
N LEU A 64 -4.52 4.93 -8.60
CA LEU A 64 -5.82 5.62 -8.70
C LEU A 64 -6.33 6.05 -7.32
N LEU A 65 -6.27 5.17 -6.32
CA LEU A 65 -6.69 5.51 -4.95
C LEU A 65 -5.85 6.66 -4.36
N ILE A 66 -4.53 6.64 -4.60
CA ILE A 66 -3.63 7.72 -4.17
C ILE A 66 -3.96 9.03 -4.90
N LEU A 67 -4.24 8.97 -6.21
CA LEU A 67 -4.57 10.15 -7.01
C LEU A 67 -5.82 10.88 -6.49
N PHE A 68 -6.80 10.14 -5.98
CA PHE A 68 -8.02 10.70 -5.39
C PHE A 68 -7.90 11.02 -3.89
N THR A 69 -6.72 10.83 -3.28
CA THR A 69 -6.52 11.16 -1.86
C THR A 69 -6.42 12.69 -1.70
N PRO A 70 -7.25 13.33 -0.85
CA PRO A 70 -7.18 14.77 -0.61
C PRO A 70 -5.83 15.19 -0.06
N ALA A 71 -5.34 16.38 -0.39
CA ALA A 71 -4.11 16.93 0.20
C ALA A 71 -4.19 16.93 1.74
N PRO A 72 -3.06 16.76 2.45
CA PRO A 72 -3.05 16.81 3.90
C PRO A 72 -3.57 18.17 4.37
N GLY A 73 -4.46 18.17 5.37
CA GLY A 73 -4.99 19.40 5.96
C GLY A 73 -3.86 20.26 6.52
N LYS A 74 -4.00 21.59 6.46
CA LYS A 74 -3.00 22.51 7.03
C LYS A 74 -2.75 22.13 8.51
N PRO A 75 -1.49 21.93 8.93
CA PRO A 75 -1.21 21.69 10.34
C PRO A 75 -1.72 22.88 11.17
N PRO A 76 -2.33 22.64 12.35
CA PRO A 76 -2.84 23.72 13.18
C PRO A 76 -1.71 24.69 13.52
N VAL A 77 -1.87 25.96 13.14
CA VAL A 77 -0.98 27.05 13.53
C VAL A 77 -1.05 27.14 15.05
N LYS A 78 0.04 26.77 15.72
CA LYS A 78 0.18 27.07 17.14
C LYS A 78 0.43 28.58 17.27
N VAL A 79 -0.61 29.31 17.68
CA VAL A 79 -0.52 30.69 18.16
C VAL A 79 0.02 30.66 19.59
#